data_AF-A0AAW9ECK8-F1
#
_entry.id   AF-A0AAW9ECK8-F1
#
_cell.length_a   1.000
_cell.length_b   1.000
_cell.length_c   1.000
_cell.angle_alpha   90.00
_cell.angle_beta   90.00
_cell.angle_gamma   90.00
#
_symmetry.space_group_name_H-M   'P 1'
#
loop_
_entity.id
_entity.type
_entity.pdbx_description
1 polymer ?
#
loop_
_entity_poly.entity_id
_entity_poly.type
_entity_poly.pdbx_seq_one_letter_code
_entity_poly.pdbx_strand_id
1 'polypeptide(L)'
;APAVREKIIAEMKRHNKPIVAQFLGTTPEKYQDDNIYFTRTLDETARIAATLARVEDSAAQLPKVTGKKIIGLYAGGTLAAECAMLLSEQLNVAVDNEHKQGTM
;
A
#
# COMPACT_ATOMS: atom_id res chain seq x y z
N ALA A 1 15.16 21.75 7.92
CA ALA A 1 14.54 22.02 9.24
C ALA A 1 13.68 20.82 9.66
N PRO A 2 14.17 19.96 10.58
CA PRO A 2 13.47 18.73 10.99
C PRO A 2 12.04 18.96 11.52
N ALA A 3 11.85 19.99 12.36
CA ALA A 3 10.55 20.32 12.95
C ALA A 3 9.45 20.62 11.91
N VAL A 4 9.80 21.20 10.77
CA VAL A 4 8.84 21.45 9.68
C VAL A 4 8.41 20.14 9.04
N ARG A 5 9.35 19.23 8.79
CA ARG A 5 9.06 17.91 8.21
C ARG A 5 8.12 17.11 9.12
N GLU A 6 8.41 17.06 10.42
CA GLU A 6 7.58 16.37 11.41
C GLU A 6 6.17 16.93 11.47
N LYS A 7 6.03 18.27 11.48
CA LYS A 7 4.72 18.94 11.46
C LYS A 7 3.91 18.59 10.21
N ILE A 8 4.55 18.53 9.04
CA ILE A 8 3.89 18.17 7.78
C ILE A 8 3.45 16.70 7.80
N ILE A 9 4.30 15.78 8.25
CA ILE A 9 3.95 14.36 8.38
C ILE A 9 2.78 14.17 9.34
N ALA A 10 2.79 14.85 10.50
CA ALA A 10 1.70 14.79 11.46
C ALA A 10 0.38 15.26 10.86
N GLU A 11 0.39 16.31 10.03
CA GLU A 11 -0.81 16.78 9.34
C GLU A 11 -1.26 15.78 8.26
N MET A 12 -0.34 15.21 7.48
CA MET A 12 -0.64 14.21 6.46
C MET A 12 -1.38 12.98 7.04
N LYS A 13 -0.98 12.52 8.22
CA LYS A 13 -1.62 11.38 8.91
C LYS A 13 -3.07 11.63 9.33
N ARG A 14 -3.52 12.89 9.41
CA ARG A 14 -4.89 13.23 9.80
C ARG A 14 -5.90 13.04 8.66
N HIS A 15 -5.42 12.81 7.44
CA HIS A 15 -6.28 12.64 6.27
C HIS A 15 -6.54 11.17 5.96
N ASN A 16 -7.77 10.83 5.61
CA ASN A 16 -8.16 9.48 5.19
C ASN A 16 -7.91 9.22 3.69
N LYS A 17 -6.88 9.85 3.11
CA LYS A 17 -6.52 9.69 1.70
C LYS A 17 -5.09 9.16 1.60
N PRO A 18 -4.76 8.33 0.60
CA PRO A 18 -3.38 8.00 0.31
C PRO A 18 -2.62 9.27 -0.10
N ILE A 19 -1.45 9.48 0.50
CA ILE A 19 -0.58 10.65 0.28
C ILE A 19 0.77 10.16 -0.23
N VAL A 20 1.28 10.76 -1.30
CA VAL A 20 2.65 10.51 -1.76
C VAL A 20 3.50 11.73 -1.43
N ALA A 21 4.51 11.54 -0.59
CA ALA A 21 5.38 12.60 -0.08
C ALA A 21 6.81 12.44 -0.60
N GLN A 22 7.32 13.48 -1.26
CA GLN A 22 8.71 13.57 -1.68
C GLN A 22 9.39 14.74 -0.97
N PHE A 23 10.39 14.43 -0.13
CA PHE A 23 11.25 15.44 0.47
C PHE A 23 12.55 15.52 -0.35
N LEU A 24 12.63 16.53 -1.22
CA LEU A 24 13.74 16.71 -2.17
C LEU A 24 15.10 16.70 -1.45
N GLY A 25 16.08 16.01 -2.05
CA GLY A 25 17.44 15.92 -1.53
C GLY A 25 17.59 14.99 -0.32
N THR A 26 16.57 14.19 0.03
CA THR A 26 16.64 13.24 1.14
C THR A 26 16.33 11.81 0.69
N THR A 27 16.82 10.84 1.45
CA THR A 27 16.40 9.43 1.33
C THR A 27 15.43 9.11 2.46
N PRO A 28 14.25 8.54 2.17
CA PRO A 28 13.31 8.17 3.21
C PRO A 28 13.84 7.01 4.06
N GLU A 29 13.64 7.08 5.38
CA GLU A 29 13.98 6.01 6.33
C GLU A 29 13.05 4.79 6.21
N LYS A 30 11.82 5.04 5.76
CA LYS A 30 10.78 4.04 5.45
C LYS A 30 10.01 4.49 4.23
N TYR A 31 9.60 3.56 3.38
CA TYR A 31 8.87 3.86 2.15
C TYR A 31 7.36 4.01 2.36
N GLN A 32 6.83 3.50 3.47
CA GLN A 32 5.43 3.71 3.84
C GLN A 32 5.28 3.92 5.35
N ASP A 33 4.38 4.82 5.74
CA ASP A 33 3.93 5.02 7.12
C ASP A 33 2.43 5.33 7.08
N ASP A 34 1.61 4.33 7.40
CA ASP A 34 0.15 4.41 7.33
C ASP A 34 -0.33 4.81 5.92
N ASN A 35 -1.03 5.93 5.80
CA ASN A 35 -1.53 6.47 4.53
C ASN A 35 -0.47 7.21 3.69
N ILE A 36 0.78 7.30 4.16
CA ILE A 36 1.83 8.10 3.53
C ILE A 36 2.85 7.18 2.84
N TYR A 37 3.05 7.40 1.55
CA TYR A 37 4.07 6.76 0.72
C TYR A 37 5.23 7.74 0.50
N PHE A 38 6.41 7.43 1.04
CA PHE A 38 7.59 8.26 0.88
C PHE A 38 8.41 7.83 -0.33
N THR A 39 8.87 8.82 -1.10
CA THR A 39 9.60 8.59 -2.36
C THR A 39 10.87 9.43 -2.42
N ARG A 40 11.81 9.00 -3.27
CA ARG A 40 13.10 9.65 -3.46
C ARG A 40 13.11 10.54 -4.70
N THR A 41 12.49 10.08 -5.79
CA THR A 41 12.58 10.78 -7.10
C THR A 41 11.23 11.33 -7.55
N LEU A 42 11.26 12.36 -8.41
CA LEU A 42 10.04 12.95 -8.99
C LEU A 42 9.27 11.94 -9.85
N ASP A 43 9.98 11.10 -10.62
CA ASP A 43 9.38 10.04 -11.44
C ASP A 43 8.68 8.99 -10.57
N GLU A 44 9.35 8.51 -9.52
CA GLU A 44 8.76 7.57 -8.54
C GLU A 44 7.52 8.17 -7.88
N THR A 45 7.60 9.45 -7.46
CA THR A 45 6.47 10.20 -6.87
C THR A 45 5.27 10.18 -7.82
N ALA A 46 5.49 10.53 -9.08
CA ALA A 46 4.43 10.59 -10.09
C ALA A 46 3.83 9.21 -10.38
N ARG A 47 4.66 8.15 -10.50
CA ARG A 47 4.21 6.78 -10.75
C ARG A 47 3.34 6.24 -9.62
N ILE A 48 3.76 6.43 -8.37
CA ILE A 48 3.02 5.97 -7.19
C ILE A 48 1.72 6.78 -7.06
N ALA A 49 1.77 8.10 -7.21
CA ALA A 49 0.57 8.94 -7.14
C ALA A 49 -0.46 8.55 -8.21
N ALA A 50 -0.04 8.34 -9.45
CA ALA A 50 -0.92 7.92 -10.53
C ALA A 50 -1.50 6.51 -10.31
N THR A 51 -0.74 5.61 -9.70
CA THR A 51 -1.20 4.25 -9.38
C THR A 51 -2.26 4.29 -8.28
N LEU A 52 -2.00 5.02 -7.19
CA LEU A 52 -2.95 5.17 -6.08
C LEU A 52 -4.24 5.86 -6.53
N ALA A 53 -4.14 6.89 -7.37
CA ALA A 53 -5.32 7.55 -7.94
C ALA A 53 -6.20 6.57 -8.73
N ARG A 54 -5.61 5.72 -9.59
CA ARG A 54 -6.36 4.70 -10.33
C ARG A 54 -7.03 3.67 -9.40
N VAL A 55 -6.37 3.30 -8.31
CA VAL A 55 -6.94 2.37 -7.31
C VAL A 55 -8.13 3.01 -6.61
N GLU A 56 -8.01 4.26 -6.15
CA GLU A 56 -9.10 5.01 -5.53
C GLU A 56 -10.29 5.19 -6.49
N ASP A 57 -10.03 5.55 -7.75
CA ASP A 57 -11.06 5.68 -8.79
C ASP A 57 -11.79 4.36 -9.01
N SER A 58 -11.05 3.24 -9.06
CA SER A 58 -11.62 1.90 -9.21
C SER A 58 -12.45 1.51 -7.98
N ALA A 59 -11.92 1.77 -6.77
CA ALA A 59 -12.58 1.46 -5.51
C ALA A 59 -13.89 2.25 -5.34
N ALA A 60 -13.94 3.50 -5.81
CA ALA A 60 -15.14 4.34 -5.78
C ALA A 60 -16.31 3.77 -6.61
N GLN A 61 -16.02 2.95 -7.63
CA GLN A 61 -17.03 2.32 -8.49
C GLN A 61 -17.46 0.93 -7.98
N LEU A 62 -16.73 0.33 -7.04
CA LEU A 62 -16.99 -1.01 -6.54
C LEU A 62 -17.95 -0.99 -5.34
N PRO A 63 -18.77 -2.04 -5.15
CA PRO A 63 -19.63 -2.14 -3.98
C PRO A 63 -18.80 -2.29 -2.71
N LYS A 64 -19.27 -1.69 -1.60
CA LYS A 64 -18.66 -1.89 -0.28
C LYS A 64 -18.89 -3.32 0.20
N VAL A 65 -17.81 -4.06 0.42
CA VAL A 65 -17.82 -5.47 0.81
C VAL A 65 -17.25 -5.70 2.23
N THR A 66 -17.39 -4.72 3.11
CA THR A 66 -16.93 -4.79 4.51
C THR A 66 -17.42 -6.08 5.19
N GLY A 67 -16.50 -6.82 5.82
CA GLY A 67 -16.79 -8.08 6.49
C GLY A 67 -16.83 -9.32 5.58
N LYS A 68 -16.60 -9.17 4.27
CA LYS A 68 -16.45 -10.31 3.34
C LYS A 68 -14.98 -10.78 3.25
N LYS A 69 -14.77 -11.88 2.54
CA LYS A 69 -13.45 -12.48 2.29
C LYS A 69 -12.88 -12.04 0.94
N ILE A 70 -11.56 -11.99 0.85
CA ILE A 70 -10.81 -11.91 -0.41
C ILE A 70 -10.46 -13.36 -0.81
N ILE A 71 -10.73 -13.74 -2.05
CA ILE A 71 -10.44 -15.08 -2.59
C ILE A 71 -9.60 -14.91 -3.86
N GLY A 72 -8.34 -15.37 -3.83
CA GLY A 72 -7.42 -15.33 -4.96
C GLY A 72 -7.39 -16.67 -5.71
N LEU A 73 -7.98 -16.74 -6.91
CA LEU A 73 -7.96 -17.92 -7.76
C LEU A 73 -6.87 -17.75 -8.83
N TYR A 74 -5.75 -18.45 -8.68
CA TYR A 74 -4.59 -18.32 -9.56
C TYR A 74 -4.31 -19.61 -10.32
N ALA A 75 -3.84 -19.49 -11.56
CA ALA A 75 -3.40 -20.62 -12.38
C ALA A 75 -1.90 -20.94 -12.24
N GLY A 76 -1.15 -20.16 -11.45
CA GLY A 76 0.30 -20.32 -11.27
C GLY A 76 0.74 -20.10 -9.83
N GLY A 77 1.48 -21.07 -9.28
CA GLY A 77 1.91 -21.06 -7.88
C GLY A 77 2.77 -19.88 -7.49
N THR A 78 3.73 -19.47 -8.33
CA THR A 78 4.61 -18.33 -8.04
C THR A 78 3.85 -17.01 -7.92
N LEU A 79 2.90 -16.75 -8.84
CA LEU A 79 2.08 -15.54 -8.81
C LEU A 79 1.17 -15.52 -7.58
N ALA A 80 0.61 -16.66 -7.24
CA ALA A 80 -0.20 -16.81 -6.05
C ALA A 80 0.62 -16.55 -4.77
N ALA A 81 1.86 -17.06 -4.70
CA ALA A 81 2.73 -16.91 -3.54
C ALA A 81 3.15 -15.45 -3.37
N GLU A 82 3.52 -14.78 -4.47
CA GLU A 82 3.85 -13.36 -4.45
C GLU A 82 2.66 -12.51 -4.02
N CYS A 83 1.45 -12.80 -4.52
CA CYS A 83 0.26 -12.07 -4.10
C CYS A 83 -0.06 -12.29 -2.62
N ALA A 84 0.02 -13.54 -2.13
CA ALA A 84 -0.19 -13.86 -0.72
C ALA A 84 0.81 -13.10 0.17
N MET A 85 2.10 -13.10 -0.22
CA MET A 85 3.16 -12.36 0.47
C MET A 85 2.83 -10.86 0.53
N LEU A 86 2.57 -10.21 -0.61
CA LEU A 86 2.28 -8.77 -0.68
C LEU A 86 1.01 -8.38 0.09
N LEU A 87 -0.05 -9.19 -0.01
CA LEU A 87 -1.31 -8.93 0.67
C LEU A 87 -1.17 -9.11 2.20
N SER A 88 -0.41 -10.11 2.63
CA SER A 88 -0.17 -10.38 4.04
C SER A 88 0.61 -9.25 4.72
N GLU A 89 1.61 -8.68 4.04
CA GLU A 89 2.36 -7.50 4.50
C GLU A 89 1.42 -6.30 4.66
N GLN A 90 0.57 -6.05 3.67
CA GLN A 90 -0.33 -4.89 3.69
C GLN A 90 -1.48 -5.00 4.71
N LEU A 91 -1.93 -6.23 4.99
CA LEU A 91 -2.96 -6.49 6.01
C LEU A 91 -2.34 -6.74 7.40
N ASN A 92 -1.02 -6.82 7.51
CA ASN A 92 -0.29 -7.19 8.72
C ASN A 92 -0.79 -8.52 9.33
N VAL A 93 -0.89 -9.56 8.50
CA VAL A 93 -1.32 -10.92 8.89
C VAL A 93 -0.26 -11.96 8.51
N ALA A 94 -0.23 -13.09 9.21
CA ALA A 94 0.68 -14.18 8.87
C ALA A 94 0.18 -14.98 7.65
N VAL A 95 1.11 -15.40 6.78
CA VAL A 95 0.84 -16.33 5.68
C VAL A 95 0.73 -17.75 6.22
N ASP A 96 -0.31 -18.49 5.80
CA ASP A 96 -0.44 -19.92 6.07
C ASP A 96 0.32 -20.74 5.01
N ASN A 97 1.50 -21.23 5.38
CA ASN A 97 2.36 -22.05 4.51
C ASN A 97 1.91 -23.52 4.43
N GLU A 98 0.98 -23.96 5.28
CA GLU A 98 0.57 -25.37 5.32
C GLU A 98 -0.52 -25.69 4.29
N HIS A 99 -1.15 -24.66 3.72
CA HIS A 99 -2.13 -24.75 2.62
C HIS A 99 -3.14 -25.90 2.81
N LYS A 100 -3.58 -26.17 4.04
CA LYS A 100 -4.32 -27.41 4.40
C LYS A 100 -5.62 -27.61 3.62
N GLN A 101 -6.16 -26.54 3.02
CA GLN A 101 -7.37 -26.56 2.20
C GLN A 101 -7.10 -26.32 0.71
N GLY A 102 -5.83 -26.36 0.27
CA GLY A 102 -5.44 -26.04 -1.11
C GLY A 102 -5.52 -24.54 -1.45
N THR A 103 -5.69 -23.71 -0.42
CA THR A 103 -5.67 -22.25 -0.51
C THR A 103 -4.34 -21.73 0.03
N MET A 104 -3.61 -20.96 -0.78
CA MET A 104 -2.51 -20.13 -0.30
C MET A 104 -3.02 -18.91 0.44
#